data_AF-A0A671G192-F1
#
_entry.id   AF-A0A671G192-F1
#
_cell.length_a   1.000
_cell.length_b   1.000
_cell.length_c   1.000
_cell.angle_alpha   90.00
_cell.angle_beta   90.00
_cell.angle_gamma   90.00
#
_symmetry.space_group_name_H-M   'P 1'
#
loop_
_entity.id
_entity.type
_entity.pdbx_description
1 polymer ?
#
loop_
_entity_poly.entity_id
_entity_poly.type
_entity_poly.pdbx_seq_one_letter_code
_entity_poly.pdbx_strand_id
1 'polypeptide(L)'
;MMSGRPGRVPLKFLPDEARSLPPPKLNDPRLAYLGFLGYCSGLLDNAIRRRPVMTAGLHRQLLYVTSFVFIGYYFLKRQDYMYAVRDHDMFAYVKSHPEDFPEKASSCSIFFVSMKISPCYRQQSPQHTRLISVQL
;
A
#
# COMPACT_ATOMS: atom_id res chain seq x y z
N MET A 1 9.38 10.36 -10.48
CA MET A 1 8.87 11.38 -9.53
C MET A 1 9.32 11.15 -8.08
N MET A 2 9.24 9.95 -7.48
CA MET A 2 9.72 9.71 -6.07
C MET A 2 11.15 9.11 -5.96
N SER A 3 12.00 9.31 -6.97
CA SER A 3 13.36 8.74 -7.03
C SER A 3 14.37 9.49 -6.16
N GLY A 4 14.19 10.80 -5.94
CA GLY A 4 15.10 11.65 -5.18
C GLY A 4 14.74 11.89 -3.71
N ARG A 5 13.83 11.09 -3.12
CA ARG A 5 13.42 11.28 -1.72
C ARG A 5 14.62 11.07 -0.77
N PRO A 6 14.97 12.03 0.09
CA PRO A 6 16.05 11.86 1.07
C PRO A 6 15.72 10.70 2.02
N GLY A 7 16.71 9.84 2.30
CA GLY A 7 16.52 8.63 3.12
C GLY A 7 16.07 7.37 2.36
N ARG A 8 15.93 7.43 1.03
CA ARG A 8 15.68 6.24 0.21
C ARG A 8 16.91 5.33 0.19
N VAL A 9 16.82 4.20 0.86
CA VAL A 9 17.84 3.14 0.76
C VAL A 9 17.62 2.36 -0.55
N PRO A 10 18.61 2.29 -1.47
CA PRO A 10 18.45 1.54 -2.71
C PRO A 10 18.22 0.04 -2.41
N LEU A 11 17.48 -0.63 -3.29
CA LEU A 11 17.21 -2.08 -3.27
C LEU A 11 16.46 -2.65 -2.04
N LYS A 12 16.13 -1.84 -1.02
CA LYS A 12 15.22 -2.31 0.02
C LYS A 12 13.85 -2.53 -0.59
N PHE A 13 13.32 -3.77 -0.47
CA PHE A 13 11.91 -4.02 -0.71
C PHE A 13 11.14 -3.28 0.39
N LEU A 14 10.60 -3.89 1.43
CA LEU A 14 9.98 -3.07 2.49
C LEU A 14 11.01 -2.33 3.36
N PRO A 15 10.99 -0.99 3.47
CA PRO A 15 11.75 -0.27 4.49
C PRO A 15 11.12 -0.46 5.87
N ASP A 16 11.89 -0.22 6.93
CA ASP A 16 11.45 -0.45 8.32
C ASP A 16 10.26 0.45 8.71
N GLU A 17 10.16 1.64 8.11
CA GLU A 17 9.00 2.55 8.20
C GLU A 17 7.71 1.89 7.70
N ALA A 18 7.79 0.97 6.72
CA ALA A 18 6.61 0.26 6.22
C ALA A 18 5.96 -0.69 7.24
N ARG A 19 6.62 -0.92 8.40
CA ARG A 19 6.09 -1.76 9.48
C ARG A 19 5.12 -1.01 10.40
N SER A 20 5.12 0.33 10.40
CA SER A 20 4.15 1.13 11.15
C SER A 20 2.77 1.17 10.48
N LEU A 21 2.72 0.84 9.18
CA LEU A 21 1.50 0.77 8.40
C LEU A 21 0.69 -0.50 8.74
N PRO A 22 -0.64 -0.43 8.97
CA PRO A 22 -1.51 -1.60 9.04
C PRO A 22 -1.31 -2.51 7.82
N PRO A 23 -1.01 -3.80 8.03
CA PRO A 23 -0.83 -4.74 6.93
C PRO A 23 -2.17 -5.03 6.23
N PRO A 24 -2.14 -5.36 4.92
CA PRO A 24 -3.32 -5.79 4.21
C PRO A 24 -3.90 -7.06 4.84
N LYS A 25 -5.22 -7.14 4.90
CA LYS A 25 -5.92 -8.29 5.47
C LYS A 25 -5.88 -9.45 4.48
N LEU A 26 -5.83 -10.68 4.99
CA LEU A 26 -5.91 -11.87 4.13
C LEU A 26 -7.22 -11.94 3.33
N ASN A 27 -8.30 -11.36 3.88
CA ASN A 27 -9.62 -11.32 3.26
C ASN A 27 -9.84 -10.06 2.41
N ASP A 28 -8.79 -9.31 2.05
CA ASP A 28 -8.95 -8.13 1.20
C ASP A 28 -9.41 -8.52 -0.21
N PRO A 29 -10.40 -7.82 -0.80
CA PRO A 29 -10.92 -8.14 -2.12
C PRO A 29 -9.84 -8.03 -3.21
N ARG A 30 -8.87 -7.13 -3.02
CA ARG A 30 -7.69 -6.97 -3.89
C ARG A 30 -6.84 -8.25 -3.92
N LEU A 31 -6.65 -8.89 -2.77
CA LEU A 31 -5.86 -10.12 -2.65
C LEU A 31 -6.64 -11.34 -3.17
N ALA A 32 -7.95 -11.39 -2.90
CA ALA A 32 -8.84 -12.39 -3.47
C ALA A 32 -8.84 -12.35 -5.01
N TYR A 33 -8.86 -11.15 -5.60
CA TYR A 33 -8.76 -10.98 -7.04
C TYR A 33 -7.42 -11.45 -7.60
N LEU A 34 -6.30 -11.21 -6.91
CA LEU A 34 -4.98 -11.75 -7.29
C LEU A 34 -4.95 -13.29 -7.24
N GLY A 35 -5.58 -13.90 -6.23
CA GLY A 35 -5.77 -15.35 -6.17
C GLY A 35 -6.63 -15.87 -7.33
N PHE A 36 -7.69 -15.15 -7.69
CA PHE A 36 -8.52 -15.46 -8.85
C PHE A 36 -7.74 -15.38 -10.17
N LEU A 37 -6.87 -14.37 -10.34
CA LEU A 37 -5.96 -14.30 -11.49
C LEU A 37 -5.00 -15.50 -11.54
N GLY A 38 -4.48 -15.93 -10.39
CA GLY A 38 -3.69 -17.16 -10.28
C GLY A 38 -4.49 -18.39 -10.72
N TYR A 39 -5.77 -18.49 -10.34
CA TYR A 39 -6.64 -19.56 -10.79
C TYR A 39 -6.86 -19.53 -12.31
N CYS A 40 -7.16 -18.36 -12.89
CA CYS A 40 -7.26 -18.19 -14.34
C CYS A 40 -5.98 -18.59 -15.07
N SER A 41 -4.80 -18.29 -14.52
CA SER A 41 -3.51 -18.69 -15.10
C SER A 41 -3.35 -20.22 -15.13
N GLY A 42 -3.80 -20.93 -14.09
CA GLY A 42 -3.80 -22.38 -14.04
C GLY A 42 -4.77 -23.02 -15.05
N LEU A 43 -5.94 -22.40 -15.28
CA LEU A 43 -6.87 -22.83 -16.32
C LEU A 43 -6.29 -22.62 -17.73
N LEU A 44 -5.62 -21.48 -17.94
CA LEU A 44 -4.95 -21.17 -19.21
C LEU A 44 -3.79 -22.12 -19.52
N ASP A 45 -2.98 -22.51 -18.53
CA ASP A 45 -1.89 -23.49 -18.74
C ASP A 45 -2.44 -24.84 -19.24
N ASN A 46 -3.57 -25.28 -18.67
CA ASN A 46 -4.25 -26.50 -19.11
C ASN A 46 -4.84 -26.37 -20.53
N ALA A 47 -5.40 -25.20 -20.86
CA ALA A 47 -5.97 -24.93 -22.18
C ALA A 47 -4.89 -24.94 -23.28
N ILE A 48 -3.73 -24.31 -23.04
CA ILE A 48 -2.60 -24.28 -23.99
C ILE A 48 -2.08 -25.69 -24.26
N ARG A 49 -2.01 -26.53 -23.22
CA ARG A 49 -1.49 -27.90 -23.30
C ARG A 49 -2.53 -28.93 -23.77
N ARG A 50 -3.71 -28.49 -24.21
CA ARG A 50 -4.84 -29.35 -24.65
C ARG A 50 -5.18 -30.46 -23.65
N ARG A 51 -5.09 -30.16 -22.35
CA ARG A 51 -5.50 -31.06 -21.26
C ARG A 51 -6.91 -30.67 -20.78
N PRO A 52 -7.71 -31.59 -20.23
CA PRO A 52 -9.03 -31.25 -19.74
C PRO A 52 -8.93 -30.21 -18.60
N VAL A 53 -9.50 -29.03 -18.84
CA VAL A 53 -9.21 -27.79 -18.10
C VAL A 53 -9.60 -27.87 -16.62
N MET A 54 -10.73 -28.52 -16.33
CA MET A 54 -11.31 -28.60 -14.98
C MET A 54 -10.78 -29.77 -14.14
N THR A 55 -10.27 -30.84 -14.76
CA THR A 55 -9.91 -32.08 -14.06
C THR A 55 -8.41 -32.31 -13.98
N ALA A 56 -7.63 -31.81 -14.95
CA ALA A 56 -6.19 -31.99 -14.94
C ALA A 56 -5.51 -30.99 -14.00
N GLY A 57 -4.73 -31.51 -13.04
CA GLY A 57 -3.69 -30.72 -12.37
C GLY A 57 -4.18 -29.79 -11.25
N LEU A 58 -5.08 -30.25 -10.38
CA LEU A 58 -5.49 -29.51 -9.16
C LEU A 58 -4.29 -29.03 -8.32
N HIS A 59 -3.26 -29.87 -8.16
CA HIS A 59 -2.03 -29.48 -7.46
C HIS A 59 -1.32 -28.28 -8.13
N ARG A 60 -1.33 -28.21 -9.47
CA ARG A 60 -0.75 -27.09 -10.22
C ARG A 60 -1.59 -25.83 -10.07
N GLN A 61 -2.92 -25.95 -10.15
CA GLN A 61 -3.83 -24.83 -9.91
C GLN A 61 -3.65 -24.25 -8.50
N LEU A 62 -3.53 -25.11 -7.49
CA LEU A 62 -3.25 -24.69 -6.11
C LEU A 62 -1.90 -23.99 -5.98
N LEU A 63 -0.85 -24.48 -6.66
CA LEU A 63 0.45 -23.79 -6.73
C LEU A 63 0.35 -22.41 -7.38
N TYR A 64 -0.38 -22.28 -8.50
CA TYR A 64 -0.58 -20.97 -9.14
C TYR A 64 -1.32 -20.00 -8.22
N VAL A 65 -2.41 -20.42 -7.59
CA VAL A 65 -3.18 -19.56 -6.67
C VAL A 65 -2.33 -19.14 -5.47
N THR A 66 -1.65 -20.08 -4.81
CA THR A 66 -0.81 -19.76 -3.62
C THR A 66 0.36 -18.85 -3.96
N SER A 67 1.04 -19.07 -5.10
CA SER A 67 2.13 -18.21 -5.55
C SER A 67 1.65 -16.78 -5.87
N PHE A 68 0.52 -16.63 -6.55
CA PHE A 68 -0.07 -15.31 -6.83
C PHE A 68 -0.55 -14.60 -5.57
N VAL A 69 -1.14 -15.32 -4.61
CA VAL A 69 -1.54 -14.73 -3.31
C VAL A 69 -0.30 -14.29 -2.54
N PHE A 70 0.76 -15.11 -2.50
CA PHE A 70 2.00 -14.76 -1.80
C PHE A 70 2.65 -13.51 -2.40
N ILE A 71 2.88 -13.50 -3.72
CA ILE A 71 3.46 -12.34 -4.41
C ILE A 71 2.55 -11.13 -4.27
N GLY A 72 1.25 -11.31 -4.49
CA GLY A 72 0.22 -10.29 -4.40
C GLY A 72 0.17 -9.61 -3.03
N TYR A 73 0.33 -10.36 -1.94
CA TYR A 73 0.36 -9.82 -0.58
C TYR A 73 1.50 -8.81 -0.39
N TYR A 74 2.72 -9.15 -0.81
CA TYR A 74 3.88 -8.26 -0.72
C TYR A 74 3.76 -7.06 -1.66
N PHE A 75 3.15 -7.24 -2.84
CA PHE A 75 2.86 -6.15 -3.77
C PHE A 75 1.84 -5.15 -3.23
N LEU A 76 0.74 -5.63 -2.63
CA LEU A 76 -0.25 -4.75 -2.01
C LEU A 76 0.37 -3.96 -0.84
N LYS A 77 1.16 -4.63 0.00
CA LYS A 77 1.87 -3.97 1.10
C LYS A 77 2.83 -2.88 0.60
N ARG A 78 3.44 -3.10 -0.57
CA ARG A 78 4.26 -2.07 -1.24
C ARG A 78 3.45 -0.91 -1.80
N GLN A 79 2.32 -1.21 -2.42
CA GLN A 79 1.44 -0.17 -2.94
C GLN A 79 0.97 0.74 -1.81
N ASP A 80 0.41 0.17 -0.75
CA ASP A 80 -0.10 0.93 0.40
C ASP A 80 1.00 1.80 1.03
N TYR A 81 2.25 1.29 1.12
CA TYR A 81 3.41 2.10 1.53
C TYR A 81 3.70 3.27 0.58
N MET A 82 3.75 3.04 -0.74
CA MET A 82 4.04 4.09 -1.71
C MET A 82 2.96 5.19 -1.74
N TYR A 83 1.69 4.83 -1.50
CA TYR A 83 0.60 5.80 -1.37
C TYR A 83 0.73 6.59 -0.06
N ALA A 84 1.00 5.95 1.08
CA ALA A 84 1.19 6.64 2.35
C ALA A 84 2.37 7.65 2.32
N VAL A 85 3.48 7.25 1.69
CA VAL A 85 4.65 8.11 1.45
C VAL A 85 4.28 9.32 0.59
N ARG A 86 3.48 9.14 -0.46
CA ARG A 86 3.01 10.23 -1.31
C ARG A 86 2.18 11.24 -0.53
N ASP A 87 1.23 10.75 0.25
CA ASP A 87 0.33 11.61 1.03
C ASP A 87 1.10 12.37 2.10
N HIS A 88 2.07 11.72 2.76
CA HIS A 88 2.97 12.38 3.70
C HIS A 88 3.73 13.55 3.06
N ASP A 89 4.30 13.35 1.86
CA ASP A 89 5.05 14.40 1.17
C ASP A 89 4.14 15.54 0.69
N MET A 90 2.92 15.21 0.23
CA MET A 90 1.93 16.20 -0.16
C MET A 90 1.50 17.06 1.02
N PHE A 91 1.22 16.47 2.18
CA PHE A 91 0.86 17.21 3.39
C PHE A 91 2.01 18.07 3.91
N ALA A 92 3.25 17.56 3.85
CA ALA A 92 4.43 18.33 4.22
C ALA A 92 4.60 19.56 3.31
N TYR A 93 4.39 19.41 2.00
CA TYR A 93 4.51 20.49 1.02
C TYR A 93 3.45 21.58 1.22
N VAL A 94 2.18 21.20 1.39
CA VAL A 94 1.08 22.15 1.64
C VAL A 94 1.31 22.92 2.93
N LYS A 95 1.85 22.27 3.96
CA LYS A 95 2.15 22.92 5.24
C LYS A 95 3.30 23.92 5.16
N SER A 96 4.31 23.67 4.32
CA SER A 96 5.48 24.55 4.20
C SER A 96 5.27 25.76 3.28
N HIS A 97 4.29 25.70 2.37
CA HIS A 97 3.98 26.79 1.42
C HIS A 97 2.50 27.22 1.54
N PRO A 98 2.09 27.85 2.66
CA PRO A 98 0.71 28.32 2.83
C PRO A 98 0.30 29.41 1.81
N GLU A 99 1.26 30.14 1.24
CA GLU A 99 1.06 31.17 0.22
C GLU A 99 0.58 30.62 -1.14
N ASP A 100 0.99 29.40 -1.50
CA ASP A 100 0.60 28.74 -2.74
C ASP A 100 -0.84 28.19 -2.69
N PHE A 101 -1.35 27.96 -1.47
CA PHE A 101 -2.67 27.38 -1.22
C PHE A 101 -3.55 28.32 -0.38
N PRO A 102 -3.94 29.50 -0.90
CA PRO A 102 -4.86 30.38 -0.18
C PRO A 102 -6.19 29.67 0.05
N GLU A 103 -6.68 29.72 1.29
CA GLU A 103 -7.98 29.15 1.65
C GLU A 103 -9.10 29.99 1.01
N LYS A 104 -9.49 29.63 -0.21
CA LYS A 104 -10.60 30.29 -0.90
C LYS A 104 -11.89 30.01 -0.13
N ALA A 105 -12.54 31.08 0.33
CA ALA A 105 -13.89 31.03 0.89
C ALA A 105 -14.92 30.66 -0.19
N SER A 106 -14.97 29.39 -0.54
CA SER A 106 -16.14 28.74 -1.14
C SER A 106 -16.76 27.88 -0.05
N SER A 107 -17.81 28.42 0.58
CA SER A 107 -18.94 27.65 1.09
C SER A 107 -18.65 26.18 1.40
N CYS A 108 -18.28 25.91 2.66
CA CYS A 108 -18.69 24.71 3.40
C CYS A 108 -18.76 23.41 2.57
N SER A 109 -17.64 22.80 2.17
CA SER A 109 -17.64 21.45 1.57
C SER A 109 -16.27 20.74 1.55
N ILE A 110 -15.15 21.44 1.37
CA ILE A 110 -13.91 20.80 0.88
C ILE A 110 -13.05 20.19 2.02
N PHE A 111 -13.00 20.82 3.20
CA PHE A 111 -12.23 20.27 4.33
C PHE A 111 -12.82 18.97 4.91
N PHE A 112 -14.12 18.74 4.73
CA PHE A 112 -14.79 17.56 5.27
C PHE A 112 -14.57 16.30 4.42
N VAL A 113 -14.30 16.46 3.11
CA VAL A 113 -14.05 15.32 2.21
C VAL A 113 -12.64 14.75 2.44
N SER A 114 -11.64 15.59 2.71
CA SER A 114 -10.27 15.15 2.97
C SER A 114 -10.16 14.34 4.27
N MET A 115 -10.99 14.64 5.28
CA MET A 115 -10.99 13.89 6.55
C MET A 115 -11.79 12.57 6.49
N LYS A 116 -12.75 12.44 5.56
CA LYS A 116 -13.59 11.23 5.40
C LYS A 116 -12.96 10.12 4.56
N ILE A 117 -11.99 10.44 3.71
CA ILE A 117 -11.26 9.44 2.90
C ILE A 117 -10.11 8.79 3.71
N SER A 118 -9.73 9.37 4.85
CA SER A 118 -8.64 8.87 5.71
C SER A 118 -9.11 8.37 7.10
N PRO A 119 -10.09 7.44 7.25
CA PRO A 119 -10.46 6.95 8.58
C PRO A 119 -9.48 5.88 9.12
N CYS A 120 -8.33 5.61 8.47
CA CYS A 120 -7.48 4.48 8.86
C CYS A 120 -6.02 4.79 9.23
N TYR A 121 -5.57 6.06 9.16
CA TYR A 121 -4.16 6.41 9.42
C TYR A 121 -3.92 7.51 10.46
N ARG A 122 -4.95 7.91 11.20
CA ARG A 122 -4.84 8.90 12.29
C ARG A 122 -4.92 8.22 13.66
N GLN A 123 -4.11 7.20 13.92
CA GLN A 123 -4.03 6.65 15.29
C GLN A 123 -2.75 5.83 15.58
N GLN A 124 -1.55 6.41 15.41
CA GLN A 124 -0.39 5.93 16.19
C GLN A 124 0.71 7.00 16.26
N SER A 125 0.51 8.03 17.07
CA SER A 125 1.62 8.80 17.62
C SER A 125 1.41 8.99 19.11
N PRO A 126 2.02 8.14 19.95
CA PRO A 126 2.33 8.53 21.31
C PRO A 126 3.84 8.43 21.57
N GLN A 127 4.39 9.57 22.01
CA GLN A 127 5.52 9.69 22.93
C GLN A 127 6.92 9.29 22.44
N HIS A 128 7.68 10.31 22.01
CA HIS A 128 9.09 10.38 22.43
C HIS A 128 9.51 11.81 22.79
N THR A 129 8.77 12.45 23.69
CA THR A 129 9.33 13.49 24.55
C THR A 129 9.95 12.81 25.76
N ARG A 130 11.25 12.52 25.72
CA ARG A 130 12.12 12.48 26.91
C ARG A 130 13.56 12.83 26.52
N LEU A 131 13.98 13.98 27.03
CA LEU A 131 15.26 14.22 27.68
C LEU A 131 16.53 13.97 26.85
N ILE A 132 17.02 15.03 26.21
CA ILE A 132 18.45 15.35 26.28
C ILE A 132 18.55 16.82 26.66
N SER A 133 18.63 17.05 27.98
CA SER A 133 19.20 18.25 28.56
C SER A 133 20.71 18.12 28.41
N VAL A 134 21.32 18.90 27.50
CA VAL A 134 22.74 19.28 27.60
C VAL A 134 22.83 20.71 27.07
N GLN A 135 22.51 21.67 27.94
CA GLN A 135 23.19 22.96 27.98
C GLN A 135 24.22 22.86 29.12
N LEU A 136 25.46 23.25 28.81
CA LEU A 136 26.62 23.57 29.66
C LEU A 136 26.88 22.70 30.90
#